data_AF-A0A444YYC3-F1
#
_entry.id   AF-A0A444YYC3-F1
#
_cell.length_a   1.000
_cell.length_b   1.000
_cell.length_c   1.000
_cell.angle_alpha   90.00
_cell.angle_beta   90.00
_cell.angle_gamma   90.00
#
_symmetry.space_group_name_H-M   'P 1'
#
loop_
_entity.id
_entity.type
_entity.pdbx_description
1 polymer ?
#
loop_
_entity_poly.entity_id
_entity_poly.type
_entity_poly.pdbx_seq_one_letter_code
_entity_poly.pdbx_strand_id
1 'polypeptide(L)'
;MVEEEMRKMKKLSYQIVTGRWFMIFASCLIMSVSGATYMFGLYSNEVKSSLGYDQSTLNLISFFKDLGANLGIFSGLINELTPPWVILSIGAAMNFFGYFMVWLSVTGHVAIPHVWQMCLYFYIGANSQSFANTGALVTCVKSFPRSRGSVIGLLKGYVGLSGAIFTQLYHAFYGDDSKALILLIGYLPAVISFLFLPTVRILDIVPQRKELRVFYKLLYISLGVAVFLMLLIVLQNRLSFNRVQYIVDGIFVLLLLLLPLVVVFREELNILKNHHNNINDASSSSSSSGFKVVTQVPSPANELSQL
;
A
#
# COMPACT_ATOMS: atom_id res chain seq x y z
N MET A 1 -16.91 31.53 12.86
CA MET A 1 -15.43 31.50 12.73
C MET A 1 -14.87 30.10 12.91
N VAL A 2 -15.00 29.46 14.08
CA VAL A 2 -14.51 28.08 14.34
C VAL A 2 -15.12 27.03 13.41
N GLU A 3 -16.42 27.13 13.12
CA GLU A 3 -17.11 26.15 12.25
C GLU A 3 -16.69 26.28 10.77
N GLU A 4 -16.32 27.48 10.34
CA GLU A 4 -15.85 27.76 8.99
C GLU A 4 -14.40 27.32 8.80
N GLU A 5 -13.55 27.55 9.81
CA GLU A 5 -12.20 26.99 9.92
C GLU A 5 -12.24 25.46 9.89
N MET A 6 -13.13 24.84 10.68
CA MET A 6 -13.30 23.39 10.71
C MET A 6 -13.76 22.84 9.35
N ARG A 7 -14.64 23.56 8.63
CA ARG A 7 -15.10 23.18 7.29
C ARG A 7 -13.99 23.31 6.24
N LYS A 8 -13.16 24.35 6.32
CA LYS A 8 -11.96 24.52 5.48
C LYS A 8 -10.94 23.41 5.74
N MET A 9 -10.67 23.09 7.01
CA MET A 9 -9.79 21.99 7.42
C MET A 9 -10.29 20.64 6.92
N LYS A 10 -11.61 20.35 7.03
CA LYS A 10 -12.21 19.11 6.52
C LYS A 10 -12.12 18.99 4.99
N LYS A 11 -12.30 20.09 4.26
CA LYS A 11 -12.16 20.12 2.80
C LYS A 11 -10.71 19.90 2.37
N LEU A 12 -9.76 20.52 3.07
CA LEU A 12 -8.33 20.33 2.86
C LEU A 12 -7.91 18.88 3.12
N SER A 13 -8.32 18.31 4.28
CA SER A 13 -8.00 16.93 4.61
C SER A 13 -8.61 15.95 3.61
N TYR A 14 -9.84 16.20 3.15
CA TYR A 14 -10.48 15.40 2.11
C TYR A 14 -9.69 15.43 0.81
N GLN A 15 -9.29 16.62 0.34
CA GLN A 15 -8.48 16.76 -0.87
C GLN A 15 -7.14 16.02 -0.78
N ILE A 16 -6.46 16.10 0.37
CA ILE A 16 -5.19 15.42 0.61
C ILE A 16 -5.37 13.90 0.62
N VAL A 17 -6.42 13.38 1.28
CA VAL A 17 -6.72 11.94 1.34
C VAL A 17 -7.15 11.40 -0.03
N THR A 18 -7.79 12.22 -0.86
CA THR A 18 -8.10 11.85 -2.25
C THR A 18 -6.93 12.07 -3.23
N GLY A 19 -5.79 12.54 -2.72
CA GLY A 19 -4.62 12.88 -3.50
C GLY A 19 -3.88 11.65 -4.04
N ARG A 20 -3.19 11.84 -5.18
CA ARG A 20 -2.40 10.79 -5.83
C ARG A 20 -1.21 10.32 -5.00
N TRP A 21 -0.61 11.24 -4.25
CA TRP A 21 0.54 10.91 -3.42
C TRP A 21 0.10 10.15 -2.17
N PHE A 22 -1.08 10.47 -1.65
CA PHE A 22 -1.69 9.73 -0.57
C PHE A 22 -2.08 8.31 -0.98
N MET A 23 -2.51 8.10 -2.23
CA MET A 23 -2.71 6.75 -2.78
C MET A 23 -1.43 5.91 -2.82
N ILE A 24 -0.28 6.49 -3.20
CA ILE A 24 1.01 5.80 -3.17
C ILE A 24 1.38 5.44 -1.74
N PHE A 25 1.18 6.34 -0.78
CA PHE A 25 1.41 6.06 0.64
C PHE A 25 0.52 4.92 1.16
N ALA A 26 -0.79 4.99 0.90
CA ALA A 26 -1.74 3.94 1.24
C ALA A 26 -1.33 2.59 0.65
N SER A 27 -0.89 2.59 -0.61
CA SER A 27 -0.42 1.39 -1.30
C SER A 27 0.89 0.87 -0.70
N CYS A 28 1.82 1.73 -0.27
CA CYS A 28 3.02 1.30 0.45
C CYS A 28 2.64 0.60 1.76
N LEU A 29 1.68 1.13 2.51
CA LEU A 29 1.19 0.50 3.74
C LEU A 29 0.50 -0.84 3.48
N ILE A 30 -0.39 -0.93 2.49
CA ILE A 30 -1.02 -2.21 2.09
C ILE A 30 0.06 -3.23 1.71
N MET A 31 1.05 -2.82 0.90
CA MET A 31 2.15 -3.70 0.48
C MET A 31 3.04 -4.13 1.65
N SER A 32 3.25 -3.26 2.64
CA SER A 32 4.05 -3.54 3.84
C SER A 32 3.46 -4.63 4.73
N VAL A 33 2.19 -4.98 4.54
CA VAL A 33 1.50 -6.08 5.24
C VAL A 33 1.03 -7.19 4.30
N SER A 34 1.39 -7.16 3.02
CA SER A 34 0.90 -8.11 2.01
C SER A 34 1.86 -9.28 1.74
N GLY A 35 3.00 -9.43 2.43
CA GLY A 35 3.96 -10.52 2.19
C GLY A 35 3.93 -11.64 3.23
N ALA A 36 2.75 -11.95 3.75
CA ALA A 36 2.51 -13.04 4.70
C ALA A 36 3.06 -14.40 4.23
N THR A 37 3.14 -14.64 2.92
CA THR A 37 3.63 -15.89 2.33
C THR A 37 5.12 -16.15 2.57
N TYR A 38 5.93 -15.10 2.77
CA TYR A 38 7.35 -15.20 3.11
C TYR A 38 7.58 -15.60 4.57
N MET A 39 6.57 -15.38 5.41
CA MET A 39 6.63 -15.68 6.83
C MET A 39 6.27 -17.13 7.16
N PHE A 40 5.91 -17.95 6.16
CA PHE A 40 5.50 -19.33 6.39
C PHE A 40 6.49 -20.10 7.27
N GLY A 41 7.80 -19.91 7.07
CA GLY A 41 8.83 -20.55 7.88
C GLY A 41 8.83 -20.18 9.37
N LEU A 42 8.23 -19.05 9.76
CA LEU A 42 8.16 -18.61 11.16
C LEU A 42 7.10 -19.38 11.96
N TYR A 43 6.03 -19.84 11.31
CA TYR A 43 4.91 -20.52 11.98
C TYR A 43 4.60 -21.93 11.45
N SER A 44 5.25 -22.37 10.36
CA SER A 44 5.03 -23.70 9.77
C SER A 44 5.32 -24.83 10.76
N ASN A 45 6.32 -24.65 11.62
CA ASN A 45 6.65 -25.63 12.65
C ASN A 45 5.54 -25.74 13.70
N GLU A 46 4.90 -24.63 14.05
CA GLU A 46 3.76 -24.60 14.98
C GLU A 46 2.52 -25.27 14.38
N VAL A 47 2.27 -25.05 13.08
CA VAL A 47 1.21 -25.74 12.33
C VAL A 47 1.46 -27.25 12.33
N LYS A 48 2.71 -27.67 12.13
CA LYS A 48 3.12 -29.08 12.13
C LYS A 48 2.86 -29.74 13.48
N SER A 49 3.37 -29.14 14.56
CA SER A 49 3.30 -29.70 15.91
C SER A 49 1.86 -29.72 16.42
N SER A 50 1.09 -28.64 16.19
CA SER A 50 -0.28 -28.52 16.69
C SER A 50 -1.26 -29.48 15.99
N LEU A 51 -1.05 -29.77 14.70
CA LEU A 51 -1.95 -30.63 13.92
C LEU A 51 -1.43 -32.07 13.75
N GLY A 52 -0.25 -32.38 14.30
CA GLY A 52 0.38 -33.69 14.15
C GLY A 52 0.76 -34.05 12.72
N TYR A 53 1.04 -33.05 11.88
CA TYR A 53 1.39 -33.26 10.47
C TYR A 53 2.84 -33.70 10.30
N ASP A 54 3.08 -34.49 9.25
CA ASP A 54 4.42 -34.87 8.83
C ASP A 54 5.02 -33.81 7.89
N GLN A 55 6.31 -33.98 7.57
CA GLN A 55 7.00 -33.04 6.69
C GLN A 55 6.47 -33.08 5.24
N SER A 56 5.98 -34.23 4.76
CA SER A 56 5.43 -34.31 3.40
C SER A 56 4.12 -33.51 3.29
N THR A 57 3.26 -33.57 4.31
CA THR A 57 2.04 -32.77 4.39
C THR A 57 2.36 -31.28 4.44
N LEU A 58 3.34 -30.86 5.26
CA LEU A 58 3.78 -29.46 5.27
C LEU A 58 4.31 -29.00 3.90
N ASN A 59 5.06 -29.84 3.21
CA ASN A 59 5.58 -29.52 1.87
C ASN A 59 4.43 -29.37 0.86
N LEU A 60 3.39 -30.21 0.97
CA LEU A 60 2.18 -30.09 0.17
C LEU A 60 1.44 -28.77 0.46
N ILE A 61 1.29 -28.41 1.74
CA ILE A 61 0.69 -27.12 2.14
C ILE A 61 1.51 -25.94 1.59
N SER A 62 2.85 -26.01 1.69
CA SER A 62 3.73 -24.97 1.13
C SER A 62 3.57 -24.86 -0.37
N PHE A 63 3.45 -25.98 -1.09
CA PHE A 63 3.21 -26.00 -2.52
C PHE A 63 1.90 -25.29 -2.88
N PHE A 64 0.79 -25.60 -2.19
CA PHE A 64 -0.50 -24.93 -2.43
C PHE A 64 -0.50 -23.45 -2.05
N LYS A 65 0.21 -23.08 -0.96
CA LYS A 65 0.46 -21.68 -0.60
C LYS A 65 1.19 -20.96 -1.74
N ASP A 66 2.29 -21.52 -2.25
CA ASP A 66 3.08 -20.92 -3.32
C ASP A 66 2.29 -20.86 -4.64
N LEU A 67 1.47 -21.88 -4.91
CA LEU A 67 0.54 -21.85 -6.03
C LEU A 67 -0.45 -20.69 -5.89
N GLY A 68 -1.06 -20.51 -4.72
CA GLY A 68 -1.97 -19.39 -4.44
C GLY A 68 -1.29 -18.02 -4.57
N ALA A 69 -0.07 -17.90 -4.06
CA ALA A 69 0.72 -16.67 -4.14
C ALA A 69 1.04 -16.25 -5.57
N ASN A 70 1.26 -17.22 -6.47
CA ASN A 70 1.67 -16.99 -7.85
C ASN A 70 0.51 -16.99 -8.86
N LEU A 71 -0.63 -17.62 -8.55
CA LEU A 71 -1.82 -17.63 -9.43
C LEU A 71 -2.60 -16.30 -9.36
N GLY A 72 -2.03 -15.27 -9.99
CA GLY A 72 -2.63 -13.95 -10.08
C GLY A 72 -3.69 -13.77 -11.17
N ILE A 73 -3.93 -14.78 -12.03
CA ILE A 73 -4.79 -14.69 -13.22
C ILE A 73 -6.21 -14.22 -12.85
N PHE A 74 -6.80 -14.80 -11.80
CA PHE A 74 -8.13 -14.42 -11.33
C PHE A 74 -8.19 -12.97 -10.87
N SER A 75 -7.18 -12.51 -10.12
CA SER A 75 -7.11 -11.11 -9.68
C SER A 75 -6.98 -10.15 -10.86
N GLY A 76 -6.23 -10.54 -11.91
CA GLY A 76 -6.04 -9.75 -13.12
C GLY A 76 -7.33 -9.59 -13.93
N LEU A 77 -8.05 -10.70 -14.16
CA LEU A 77 -9.31 -10.68 -14.90
C LEU A 77 -10.39 -9.87 -14.16
N ILE A 78 -10.50 -10.05 -12.85
CA ILE A 78 -11.44 -9.27 -12.02
C ILE A 78 -11.08 -7.78 -12.06
N ASN A 79 -9.79 -7.42 -12.15
CA ASN A 79 -9.33 -6.04 -12.25
C ASN A 79 -9.67 -5.33 -13.56
N GLU A 80 -9.93 -6.08 -14.62
CA GLU A 80 -10.42 -5.49 -15.87
C GLU A 80 -11.91 -5.16 -15.80
N LEU A 81 -12.67 -5.93 -15.02
CA LEU A 81 -14.13 -5.81 -14.93
C LEU A 81 -14.60 -4.96 -13.75
N THR A 82 -13.78 -4.79 -12.72
CA THR A 82 -14.19 -4.17 -11.45
C THR A 82 -13.27 -3.03 -11.02
N PRO A 83 -13.79 -2.05 -10.25
CA PRO A 83 -12.97 -0.97 -9.73
C PRO A 83 -11.98 -1.46 -8.64
N PRO A 84 -10.87 -0.74 -8.41
CA PRO A 84 -9.80 -1.16 -7.48
C PRO A 84 -10.25 -1.50 -6.05
N TRP A 85 -11.27 -0.82 -5.54
CA TRP A 85 -11.78 -1.06 -4.19
C TRP A 85 -12.42 -2.44 -4.03
N VAL A 86 -13.06 -2.99 -5.08
CA VAL A 86 -13.68 -4.31 -5.04
C VAL A 86 -12.61 -5.39 -4.88
N ILE A 87 -11.56 -5.30 -5.68
CA ILE A 87 -10.44 -6.25 -5.69
C ILE A 87 -9.73 -6.25 -4.34
N LEU A 88 -9.46 -5.06 -3.79
CA LEU A 88 -8.85 -4.93 -2.46
C LEU A 88 -9.76 -5.48 -1.36
N SER A 89 -11.08 -5.30 -1.46
CA SER A 89 -12.04 -5.85 -0.50
C SER A 89 -12.07 -7.37 -0.55
N ILE A 90 -12.08 -7.96 -1.75
CA ILE A 90 -12.01 -9.41 -1.95
C ILE A 90 -10.70 -9.94 -1.37
N GLY A 91 -9.56 -9.31 -1.69
CA GLY A 91 -8.26 -9.66 -1.14
C GLY A 91 -8.24 -9.62 0.40
N ALA A 92 -8.76 -8.56 1.01
CA ALA A 92 -8.84 -8.41 2.45
C ALA A 92 -9.70 -9.52 3.10
N ALA A 93 -10.86 -9.83 2.52
CA ALA A 93 -11.74 -10.89 2.99
C ALA A 93 -11.09 -12.27 2.84
N MET A 94 -10.41 -12.55 1.73
CA MET A 94 -9.67 -13.78 1.50
C MET A 94 -8.52 -13.93 2.50
N ASN A 95 -7.76 -12.86 2.76
CA ASN A 95 -6.67 -12.88 3.74
C ASN A 95 -7.19 -13.21 5.14
N PHE A 96 -8.22 -12.47 5.58
CA PHE A 96 -8.82 -12.71 6.88
C PHE A 96 -9.35 -14.13 6.98
N PHE A 97 -10.19 -14.57 6.05
CA PHE A 97 -10.79 -15.90 6.08
C PHE A 97 -9.74 -17.02 6.06
N GLY A 98 -8.77 -16.97 5.13
CA GLY A 98 -7.76 -18.01 4.98
C GLY A 98 -6.91 -18.17 6.24
N TYR A 99 -6.29 -17.09 6.71
CA TYR A 99 -5.42 -17.15 7.89
C TYR A 99 -6.17 -17.29 9.21
N PHE A 100 -7.40 -16.77 9.33
CA PHE A 100 -8.24 -16.97 10.51
C PHE A 100 -8.67 -18.44 10.65
N MET A 101 -9.01 -19.12 9.55
CA MET A 101 -9.30 -20.55 9.57
C MET A 101 -8.07 -21.39 9.95
N VAL A 102 -6.89 -21.02 9.47
CA VAL A 102 -5.62 -21.65 9.91
C VAL A 102 -5.42 -21.44 11.41
N TRP A 103 -5.61 -20.22 11.91
CA TRP A 103 -5.48 -19.91 13.34
C TRP A 103 -6.46 -20.70 14.22
N LEU A 104 -7.74 -20.77 13.83
CA LEU A 104 -8.75 -21.55 14.55
C LEU A 104 -8.38 -23.03 14.66
N SER A 105 -7.78 -23.57 13.60
CA SER A 105 -7.36 -24.96 13.56
C SER A 105 -6.12 -25.23 14.42
N VAL A 106 -5.13 -24.32 14.40
CA VAL A 106 -3.89 -24.44 15.21
C VAL A 106 -4.15 -24.20 16.71
N THR A 107 -5.17 -23.41 17.04
CA THR A 107 -5.59 -23.18 18.43
C THR A 107 -6.54 -24.25 18.97
N GLY A 108 -6.97 -25.21 18.14
CA GLY A 108 -7.84 -26.31 18.57
C GLY A 108 -9.30 -25.90 18.82
N HIS A 109 -9.73 -24.73 18.36
CA HIS A 109 -11.14 -24.30 18.45
C HIS A 109 -12.05 -25.04 17.46
N VAL A 110 -11.47 -25.69 16.45
CA VAL A 110 -12.16 -26.49 15.43
C VAL A 110 -11.53 -27.89 15.39
N ALA A 111 -12.31 -28.91 15.02
CA ALA A 111 -11.79 -30.24 14.77
C ALA A 111 -10.65 -30.20 13.76
N ILE A 112 -9.62 -31.05 13.95
CA ILE A 112 -8.43 -31.11 13.11
C ILE A 112 -8.88 -31.25 11.65
N PRO A 113 -8.68 -30.23 10.81
CA PRO A 113 -9.18 -30.26 9.44
C PRO A 113 -8.38 -31.27 8.61
N HIS A 114 -9.03 -31.80 7.59
CA HIS A 114 -8.34 -32.63 6.61
C HIS A 114 -7.26 -31.82 5.88
N VAL A 115 -6.20 -32.49 5.46
CA VAL A 115 -5.06 -31.86 4.77
C VAL A 115 -5.50 -31.00 3.58
N TRP A 116 -6.49 -31.44 2.80
CA TRP A 116 -6.99 -30.67 1.66
C TRP A 116 -7.63 -29.34 2.07
N GLN A 117 -8.30 -29.28 3.24
CA GLN A 117 -8.91 -28.05 3.75
C GLN A 117 -7.83 -27.06 4.17
N MET A 118 -6.76 -27.57 4.81
CA MET A 118 -5.58 -26.76 5.13
C MET A 118 -4.90 -26.22 3.89
N CYS A 119 -4.67 -27.06 2.88
CA CYS A 119 -4.16 -26.60 1.58
C CYS A 119 -5.04 -25.51 0.98
N LEU A 120 -6.36 -25.63 1.07
CA LEU A 120 -7.30 -24.63 0.58
C LEU A 120 -7.23 -23.32 1.39
N TYR A 121 -7.14 -23.37 2.72
CA TYR A 121 -7.02 -22.18 3.56
C TYR A 121 -5.74 -21.41 3.27
N PHE A 122 -4.61 -22.12 3.14
CA PHE A 122 -3.33 -21.53 2.76
C PHE A 122 -3.35 -21.00 1.33
N TYR A 123 -3.99 -21.69 0.40
CA TYR A 123 -4.17 -21.22 -0.97
C TYR A 123 -4.96 -19.90 -1.00
N ILE A 124 -6.10 -19.83 -0.32
CA ILE A 124 -6.94 -18.62 -0.25
C ILE A 124 -6.19 -17.46 0.43
N GLY A 125 -5.56 -17.74 1.58
CA GLY A 125 -4.76 -16.74 2.30
C GLY A 125 -3.60 -16.22 1.46
N ALA A 126 -2.87 -17.09 0.76
CA ALA A 126 -1.78 -16.69 -0.12
C ALA A 126 -2.27 -15.97 -1.38
N ASN A 127 -3.43 -16.35 -1.92
CA ASN A 127 -3.98 -15.71 -3.12
C ASN A 127 -4.45 -14.28 -2.85
N SER A 128 -4.79 -13.94 -1.61
CA SER A 128 -5.07 -12.57 -1.20
C SER A 128 -3.94 -11.59 -1.55
N GLN A 129 -2.67 -12.04 -1.52
CA GLN A 129 -1.51 -11.25 -1.91
C GLN A 129 -1.57 -10.86 -3.38
N SER A 130 -2.05 -11.75 -4.26
CA SER A 130 -2.26 -11.42 -5.68
C SER A 130 -3.34 -10.34 -5.85
N PHE A 131 -4.44 -10.41 -5.09
CA PHE A 131 -5.47 -9.37 -5.09
C PHE A 131 -4.96 -8.03 -4.58
N ALA A 132 -4.18 -8.00 -3.49
CA ALA A 132 -3.56 -6.78 -2.99
C ALA A 132 -2.57 -6.17 -4.01
N ASN A 133 -1.72 -7.00 -4.61
CA ASN A 133 -0.80 -6.55 -5.67
C ASN A 133 -1.56 -5.98 -6.86
N THR A 134 -2.61 -6.64 -7.32
CA THR A 134 -3.39 -6.14 -8.46
C THR A 134 -4.15 -4.86 -8.08
N GLY A 135 -4.87 -4.85 -6.95
CA GLY A 135 -5.69 -3.72 -6.53
C GLY A 135 -4.89 -2.45 -6.21
N ALA A 136 -3.76 -2.55 -5.50
CA ALA A 136 -2.98 -1.37 -5.08
C ALA A 136 -1.82 -1.07 -6.06
N LEU A 137 -1.02 -2.05 -6.46
CA LEU A 137 0.16 -1.80 -7.30
C LEU A 137 -0.24 -1.47 -8.74
N VAL A 138 -1.15 -2.21 -9.38
CA VAL A 138 -1.55 -1.91 -10.77
C VAL A 138 -2.24 -0.54 -10.83
N THR A 139 -3.07 -0.20 -9.84
CA THR A 139 -3.72 1.11 -9.75
C THR A 139 -2.70 2.25 -9.61
N CYS A 140 -1.66 2.08 -8.80
CA CYS A 140 -0.57 3.05 -8.70
C CYS A 140 0.21 3.20 -10.00
N VAL A 141 0.50 2.10 -10.70
CA VAL A 141 1.22 2.13 -11.98
C VAL A 141 0.39 2.83 -13.06
N LYS A 142 -0.92 2.59 -13.10
CA LYS A 142 -1.86 3.30 -13.99
C LYS A 142 -1.91 4.80 -13.67
N SER A 143 -1.84 5.16 -12.39
CA SER A 143 -1.87 6.57 -11.93
C SER A 143 -0.57 7.34 -12.22
N PHE A 144 0.58 6.65 -12.35
CA PHE A 144 1.89 7.25 -12.60
C PHE A 144 2.60 6.65 -13.84
N PRO A 145 2.11 6.93 -15.06
CA PRO A 145 2.58 6.28 -16.28
C PRO A 145 4.04 6.61 -16.65
N ARG A 146 4.60 7.72 -16.14
CA ARG A 146 5.98 8.17 -16.42
C ARG A 146 7.04 7.51 -15.53
N SER A 147 6.66 7.05 -14.34
CA SER A 147 7.58 6.53 -13.32
C SER A 147 7.24 5.09 -12.92
N ARG A 148 6.69 4.29 -13.86
CA ARG A 148 6.19 2.92 -13.60
C ARG A 148 7.23 2.04 -12.89
N GLY A 149 8.48 2.08 -13.36
CA GLY A 149 9.58 1.30 -12.76
C GLY A 149 9.83 1.65 -11.29
N SER A 150 9.88 2.94 -10.96
CA SER A 150 10.07 3.40 -9.57
C SER A 150 8.89 3.04 -8.67
N VAL A 151 7.66 3.13 -9.17
CA VAL A 151 6.45 2.72 -8.43
C VAL A 151 6.47 1.22 -8.14
N ILE A 152 6.72 0.40 -9.15
CA ILE A 152 6.79 -1.06 -9.01
C ILE A 152 7.90 -1.43 -8.03
N GLY A 153 9.09 -0.84 -8.18
CA GLY A 153 10.23 -1.09 -7.31
C GLY A 153 9.96 -0.70 -5.85
N LEU A 154 9.36 0.46 -5.61
CA LEU A 154 9.00 0.91 -4.27
C LEU A 154 7.98 -0.02 -3.62
N LEU A 155 6.87 -0.30 -4.31
CA LEU A 155 5.77 -1.12 -3.78
C LEU A 155 6.18 -2.58 -3.57
N LYS A 156 6.89 -3.19 -4.52
CA LYS A 156 7.45 -4.54 -4.36
C LYS A 156 8.53 -4.57 -3.28
N GLY A 157 9.30 -3.49 -3.11
CA GLY A 157 10.23 -3.33 -1.99
C GLY A 157 9.52 -3.46 -0.64
N TYR A 158 8.39 -2.77 -0.45
CA TYR A 158 7.57 -2.92 0.76
C TYR A 158 7.02 -4.34 0.96
N VAL A 159 6.64 -5.03 -0.13
CA VAL A 159 6.26 -6.46 -0.05
C VAL A 159 7.43 -7.31 0.47
N GLY A 160 8.66 -7.05 0.03
CA GLY A 160 9.86 -7.72 0.56
C GLY A 160 10.16 -7.37 2.02
N LEU A 161 9.96 -6.11 2.42
CA LEU A 161 10.15 -5.64 3.79
C LEU A 161 9.07 -6.15 4.76
N SER A 162 7.90 -6.55 4.25
CA SER A 162 6.76 -6.94 5.08
C SER A 162 7.07 -8.04 6.10
N GLY A 163 7.87 -9.05 5.73
CA GLY A 163 8.27 -10.12 6.65
C GLY A 163 9.04 -9.57 7.86
N ALA A 164 10.01 -8.69 7.61
CA ALA A 164 10.77 -8.03 8.68
C ALA A 164 9.87 -7.14 9.55
N ILE A 165 8.95 -6.38 8.93
CA ILE A 165 7.99 -5.53 9.64
C ILE A 165 7.11 -6.37 10.56
N PHE A 166 6.53 -7.46 10.05
CA PHE A 166 5.69 -8.35 10.83
C PHE A 166 6.45 -9.05 11.96
N THR A 167 7.70 -9.48 11.74
CA THR A 167 8.52 -10.05 12.82
C THR A 167 8.70 -9.05 13.97
N GLN A 168 8.93 -7.78 13.66
CA GLN A 168 9.04 -6.74 14.69
C GLN A 168 7.71 -6.49 15.41
N LEU A 169 6.60 -6.39 14.66
CA LEU A 169 5.27 -6.23 15.28
C LEU A 169 4.88 -7.45 16.13
N TYR A 170 5.24 -8.65 15.68
CA TYR A 170 5.02 -9.89 16.42
C TYR A 170 5.72 -9.87 17.79
N HIS A 171 7.02 -9.59 17.80
CA HIS A 171 7.76 -9.51 19.07
C HIS A 171 7.25 -8.37 19.97
N ALA A 172 6.85 -7.24 19.39
CA ALA A 172 6.31 -6.11 20.13
C ALA A 172 4.96 -6.41 20.81
N PHE A 173 4.04 -7.07 20.10
CA PHE A 173 2.69 -7.33 20.63
C PHE A 173 2.58 -8.63 21.43
N TYR A 174 3.20 -9.70 20.94
CA TYR A 174 2.94 -11.06 21.41
C TYR A 174 4.16 -11.77 22.03
N GLY A 175 5.36 -11.22 21.89
CA GLY A 175 6.58 -11.79 22.45
C GLY A 175 6.96 -13.10 21.75
N ASP A 176 6.53 -14.23 22.32
CA ASP A 176 6.90 -15.59 21.91
C ASP A 176 5.70 -16.51 21.56
N ASP A 177 4.47 -15.98 21.48
CA ASP A 177 3.30 -16.80 21.10
C ASP A 177 3.12 -16.92 19.58
N SER A 178 3.72 -17.95 18.98
CA SER A 178 3.65 -18.26 17.55
C SER A 178 2.21 -18.39 17.02
N LYS A 179 1.23 -18.74 17.84
CA LYS A 179 -0.18 -18.82 17.42
C LYS A 179 -0.75 -17.43 17.18
N ALA A 180 -0.35 -16.46 18.00
CA ALA A 180 -0.75 -15.07 17.83
C ALA A 180 -0.16 -14.41 16.57
N LEU A 181 0.98 -14.91 16.07
CA LEU A 181 1.54 -14.49 14.78
C LEU A 181 0.59 -14.80 13.62
N ILE A 182 0.00 -16.00 13.60
CA ILE A 182 -0.96 -16.40 12.56
C ILE A 182 -2.19 -15.49 12.59
N LEU A 183 -2.67 -15.14 13.80
CA LEU A 183 -3.78 -14.21 13.98
C LEU A 183 -3.41 -12.81 13.46
N LEU A 184 -2.22 -12.30 13.80
CA LEU A 184 -1.70 -11.01 13.33
C LEU A 184 -1.67 -10.93 11.81
N ILE A 185 -1.21 -12.00 11.14
CA ILE A 185 -1.23 -12.12 9.68
C ILE A 185 -2.66 -12.13 9.12
N GLY A 186 -3.63 -12.70 9.84
CA GLY A 186 -5.02 -12.73 9.39
C GLY A 186 -5.71 -11.37 9.45
N TYR A 187 -5.66 -10.68 10.59
CA TYR A 187 -6.42 -9.43 10.76
C TYR A 187 -5.69 -8.19 10.26
N LEU A 188 -4.37 -8.07 10.45
CA LEU A 188 -3.67 -6.81 10.22
C LEU A 188 -3.72 -6.37 8.74
N PRO A 189 -3.45 -7.24 7.74
CA PRO A 189 -3.59 -6.87 6.34
C PRO A 189 -5.03 -6.52 5.96
N ALA A 190 -6.01 -7.22 6.55
CA ALA A 190 -7.42 -6.95 6.30
C ALA A 190 -7.81 -5.57 6.83
N VAL A 191 -7.47 -5.25 8.08
CA VAL A 191 -7.75 -3.94 8.70
C VAL A 191 -7.11 -2.81 7.90
N ILE A 192 -5.83 -2.93 7.53
CA ILE A 192 -5.13 -1.91 6.75
C ILE A 192 -5.75 -1.76 5.36
N SER A 193 -6.07 -2.88 4.70
CA SER A 193 -6.72 -2.84 3.39
C SER A 193 -8.09 -2.17 3.46
N PHE A 194 -8.95 -2.54 4.43
CA PHE A 194 -10.25 -1.92 4.66
C PHE A 194 -10.16 -0.42 4.96
N LEU A 195 -9.17 -0.01 5.76
CA LEU A 195 -8.94 1.39 6.10
C LEU A 195 -8.58 2.24 4.87
N PHE A 196 -7.83 1.67 3.91
CA PHE A 196 -7.40 2.37 2.71
C PHE A 196 -8.25 2.11 1.45
N LEU A 197 -9.32 1.31 1.54
CA LEU A 197 -10.27 1.10 0.44
C LEU A 197 -10.76 2.39 -0.24
N PRO A 198 -11.24 3.43 0.49
CA PRO A 198 -11.77 4.62 -0.18
C PRO A 198 -10.68 5.45 -0.86
N THR A 199 -9.40 5.22 -0.51
CA THR A 199 -8.24 5.98 -1.01
C THR A 199 -7.72 5.43 -2.34
N VAL A 200 -7.77 4.12 -2.54
CA VAL A 200 -7.23 3.49 -3.77
C VAL A 200 -8.24 3.61 -4.90
N ARG A 201 -8.06 4.62 -5.76
CA ARG A 201 -8.89 4.90 -6.94
C ARG A 201 -8.01 5.23 -8.13
N ILE A 202 -8.47 4.99 -9.34
CA ILE A 202 -7.76 5.49 -10.53
C ILE A 202 -8.00 7.00 -10.57
N LEU A 203 -6.94 7.79 -10.45
CA LEU A 203 -7.01 9.26 -10.53
C LEU A 203 -6.61 9.74 -11.91
N ASP A 204 -7.25 10.82 -12.36
CA ASP A 204 -6.97 11.43 -13.66
C ASP A 204 -5.54 11.97 -13.78
N ILE A 205 -4.98 11.75 -14.96
CA ILE A 205 -3.57 11.98 -15.31
C ILE A 205 -3.32 13.47 -15.50
N VAL A 206 -3.03 14.19 -14.42
CA VAL A 206 -2.37 15.51 -14.50
C VAL A 206 -0.85 15.29 -14.55
N PRO A 207 -0.13 15.60 -15.64
CA PRO A 207 1.32 15.42 -15.71
C PRO A 207 2.04 16.36 -14.73
N GLN A 208 2.84 15.85 -13.79
CA GLN A 208 3.72 16.69 -12.97
C GLN A 208 5.19 16.59 -13.40
N ARG A 209 5.83 17.75 -13.61
CA ARG A 209 7.24 17.84 -14.06
C ARG A 209 8.28 17.30 -13.06
N LYS A 210 7.92 17.11 -11.77
CA LYS A 210 8.88 16.78 -10.68
C LYS A 210 8.62 15.43 -9.99
N GLU A 211 7.80 14.55 -10.57
CA GLU A 211 7.39 13.27 -9.96
C GLU A 211 8.58 12.38 -9.52
N LEU A 212 9.60 12.22 -10.38
CA LEU A 212 10.75 11.36 -10.10
C LEU A 212 11.52 11.77 -8.84
N ARG A 213 11.64 13.07 -8.57
CA ARG A 213 12.34 13.56 -7.38
C ARG A 213 11.65 13.15 -6.08
N VAL A 214 10.31 13.11 -6.10
CA VAL A 214 9.52 12.66 -4.95
C VAL A 214 9.67 11.15 -4.78
N PHE A 215 9.64 10.37 -5.87
CA PHE A 215 9.92 8.93 -5.82
C PHE A 215 11.31 8.61 -5.27
N TYR A 216 12.36 9.36 -5.66
CA TYR A 216 13.69 9.17 -5.07
C TYR A 216 13.70 9.42 -3.57
N LYS A 217 13.03 10.48 -3.08
CA LYS A 217 12.89 10.73 -1.64
C LYS A 217 12.20 9.56 -0.92
N LEU A 218 11.10 9.05 -1.49
CA LEU A 218 10.38 7.90 -0.93
C LEU A 218 11.27 6.64 -0.92
N LEU A 219 12.00 6.38 -2.00
CA LEU A 219 12.93 5.26 -2.09
C LEU A 219 14.07 5.36 -1.07
N TYR A 220 14.68 6.53 -0.88
CA TYR A 220 15.72 6.72 0.14
C TYR A 220 15.20 6.49 1.55
N ILE A 221 13.97 6.93 1.85
CA ILE A 221 13.31 6.65 3.13
C ILE A 221 13.09 5.15 3.30
N SER A 222 12.55 4.46 2.28
CA SER A 222 12.35 3.01 2.31
C SER A 222 13.65 2.22 2.45
N LEU A 223 14.73 2.68 1.82
CA LEU A 223 16.06 2.09 1.99
C LEU A 223 16.57 2.28 3.43
N GLY A 224 16.34 3.46 4.01
CA GLY A 224 16.61 3.71 5.44
C GLY A 224 15.84 2.76 6.35
N VAL A 225 14.55 2.55 6.09
CA VAL A 225 13.71 1.56 6.80
C VAL A 225 14.30 0.15 6.67
N ALA A 226 14.71 -0.25 5.47
CA ALA A 226 15.29 -1.57 5.22
C ALA A 226 16.59 -1.80 6.00
N VAL A 227 17.52 -0.85 5.95
CA VAL A 227 18.80 -0.92 6.68
C VAL A 227 18.56 -0.94 8.18
N PHE A 228 17.65 -0.11 8.68
CA PHE A 228 17.28 -0.07 10.09
C PHE A 228 16.70 -1.42 10.57
N LEU A 229 15.74 -1.98 9.84
CA LEU A 229 15.15 -3.29 10.14
C LEU A 229 16.20 -4.40 10.13
N MET A 230 17.12 -4.38 9.15
CA MET A 230 18.21 -5.36 9.07
C MET A 230 19.13 -5.27 10.31
N LEU A 231 19.55 -4.06 10.69
CA LEU A 231 20.38 -3.86 11.87
C LEU A 231 19.67 -4.31 13.15
N LEU A 232 18.39 -3.96 13.31
CA LEU A 232 17.58 -4.40 14.45
C LEU A 232 17.50 -5.92 14.55
N ILE A 233 17.15 -6.62 13.46
CA ILE A 233 17.03 -8.09 13.45
C ILE A 233 18.38 -8.74 13.80
N VAL A 234 19.49 -8.23 13.27
CA VAL A 234 20.82 -8.75 13.60
C VAL A 234 21.17 -8.52 15.07
N LEU A 235 20.85 -7.35 15.62
CA LEU A 235 21.08 -7.03 17.03
C LEU A 235 20.22 -7.88 17.96
N GLN A 236 18.94 -8.05 17.65
CA GLN A 236 18.01 -8.90 18.42
C GLN A 236 18.38 -10.38 18.38
N ASN A 237 19.03 -10.85 17.30
CA ASN A 237 19.53 -12.22 17.23
C ASN A 237 20.85 -12.42 18.01
N ARG A 238 21.54 -11.33 18.38
CA ARG A 238 22.84 -11.37 19.10
C ARG A 238 22.72 -11.01 20.58
N LEU A 239 21.79 -10.15 20.92
CA LEU A 239 21.50 -9.71 22.27
C LEU A 239 20.12 -10.23 22.62
N SER A 240 19.93 -10.85 23.78
CA SER A 240 18.59 -11.20 24.26
C SER A 240 17.88 -9.93 24.72
N PHE A 241 16.90 -9.47 23.93
CA PHE A 241 16.14 -8.25 24.25
C PHE A 241 15.07 -8.55 25.30
N ASN A 242 14.80 -7.58 26.17
CA ASN A 242 13.69 -7.63 27.10
C ASN A 242 12.38 -7.18 26.42
N ARG A 243 11.21 -7.57 26.96
CA ARG A 243 9.89 -7.26 26.37
C ARG A 243 9.66 -5.75 26.13
N VAL A 244 10.17 -4.91 27.02
CA VAL A 244 10.08 -3.44 26.88
C VAL A 244 10.87 -2.96 25.66
N GLN A 245 12.05 -3.54 25.38
CA GLN A 245 12.87 -3.16 24.24
C GLN A 245 12.20 -3.57 22.92
N TYR A 246 11.56 -4.73 22.85
CA TYR A 246 10.75 -5.13 21.69
C TYR A 246 9.58 -4.18 21.43
N ILE A 247 8.90 -3.70 22.48
CA ILE A 247 7.82 -2.71 22.33
C ILE A 247 8.37 -1.38 21.79
N VAL A 248 9.50 -0.91 22.33
CA VAL A 248 10.16 0.32 21.86
C VAL A 248 10.56 0.20 20.39
N ASP A 249 11.17 -0.91 20.00
CA ASP A 249 11.55 -1.19 18.61
C ASP A 249 10.33 -1.22 17.69
N GLY A 250 9.24 -1.90 18.10
CA GLY A 250 8.00 -1.95 17.34
C GLY A 250 7.36 -0.56 17.13
N ILE A 251 7.37 0.30 18.15
CA ILE A 251 6.91 1.69 18.04
C ILE A 251 7.79 2.46 17.06
N PHE A 252 9.11 2.28 17.13
CA PHE A 252 10.04 2.98 16.25
C PHE A 252 9.88 2.56 14.79
N VAL A 253 9.67 1.26 14.53
CA VAL A 253 9.35 0.73 13.20
C VAL A 253 8.04 1.33 12.68
N LEU A 254 6.99 1.40 13.51
CA LEU A 254 5.72 2.00 13.13
C LEU A 254 5.87 3.49 12.78
N LEU A 255 6.62 4.25 13.58
CA LEU A 255 6.92 5.66 13.30
C LEU A 255 7.69 5.83 11.99
N LEU A 256 8.66 4.94 11.74
CA LEU A 256 9.47 4.98 10.52
C LEU A 256 8.64 4.64 9.27
N LEU A 257 7.68 3.73 9.39
CA LEU A 257 6.71 3.41 8.33
C LEU A 257 5.74 4.56 8.03
N LEU A 258 5.48 5.43 9.02
CA LEU A 258 4.68 6.64 8.84
C LEU A 258 5.50 7.83 8.29
N LEU A 259 6.83 7.76 8.26
CA LEU A 259 7.70 8.84 7.76
C LEU A 259 7.41 9.24 6.29
N PRO A 260 7.15 8.31 5.36
CA PRO A 260 6.71 8.64 4.00
C PRO A 260 5.44 9.53 3.96
N LEU A 261 4.56 9.47 4.98
CA LEU A 261 3.37 10.31 5.07
C LEU A 261 3.73 11.79 5.12
N VAL A 262 4.79 12.16 5.83
CA VAL A 262 5.22 13.56 5.97
C VAL A 262 5.64 14.13 4.62
N VAL A 263 6.35 13.34 3.81
CA VAL A 263 6.76 13.73 2.45
C VAL A 263 5.54 13.90 1.55
N VAL A 264 4.61 12.95 1.60
CA VAL A 264 3.37 12.98 0.83
C VAL A 264 2.50 14.19 1.20
N PHE A 265 2.32 14.44 2.49
CA PHE A 265 1.53 15.57 2.98
C PHE A 265 2.13 16.90 2.56
N ARG A 266 3.46 17.05 2.65
CA ARG A 266 4.16 18.24 2.19
C ARG A 266 4.02 18.46 0.69
N GLU A 267 4.03 17.40 -0.10
CA GLU A 267 3.89 17.51 -1.55
C GLU A 267 2.44 17.87 -1.94
N GLU A 268 1.42 17.26 -1.33
CA GLU A 268 0.01 17.62 -1.56
C GLU A 268 -0.27 19.08 -1.15
N LEU A 269 0.28 19.55 -0.03
CA LEU A 269 0.18 20.96 0.36
C LEU A 269 0.85 21.91 -0.63
N ASN A 270 2.02 21.54 -1.16
CA ASN A 270 2.71 22.34 -2.17
C ASN A 270 1.88 22.43 -3.46
N ILE A 271 1.22 21.34 -3.86
CA ILE A 271 0.35 21.30 -5.04
C ILE A 271 -0.85 22.24 -4.84
N LEU A 272 -1.50 22.16 -3.68
CA LEU A 272 -2.63 23.02 -3.34
C LEU A 272 -2.24 24.50 -3.31
N LYS A 273 -1.08 24.84 -2.74
CA LYS A 273 -0.56 26.20 -2.72
C LYS A 273 -0.25 26.74 -4.11
N ASN A 274 0.38 25.93 -4.97
CA ASN A 274 0.68 26.33 -6.35
C ASN A 274 -0.60 26.53 -7.18
N HIS A 275 -1.62 25.70 -6.96
CA HIS A 275 -2.91 25.85 -7.64
C HIS A 275 -3.63 27.14 -7.21
N HIS A 276 -3.60 27.48 -5.91
CA HIS A 276 -4.17 28.72 -5.41
C HIS A 276 -3.44 29.96 -5.97
N ASN A 277 -2.10 29.93 -6.00
CA ASN A 277 -1.31 31.02 -6.57
C ASN A 277 -1.59 31.21 -8.06
N ASN A 278 -1.64 30.13 -8.85
CA ASN A 278 -1.94 30.22 -10.28
C ASN A 278 -3.34 30.79 -10.56
N ILE A 279 -4.35 30.49 -9.73
CA ILE A 279 -5.69 31.09 -9.85
C ILE A 279 -5.65 32.58 -9.53
N ASN A 280 -4.91 33.00 -8.51
CA ASN A 280 -4.76 34.40 -8.14
C ASN A 280 -3.99 35.19 -9.22
N ASP A 281 -3.00 34.57 -9.86
CA ASP A 281 -2.27 35.14 -11.00
C ASP A 281 -3.13 35.21 -12.28
N ALA A 282 -3.99 34.21 -12.52
CA ALA A 282 -4.94 34.22 -13.64
C ALA A 282 -6.08 35.25 -13.47
N SER A 283 -6.54 35.46 -12.23
CA SER A 283 -7.56 36.46 -11.91
C SER A 283 -7.00 37.89 -11.91
N SER A 284 -5.74 38.10 -11.53
CA SER A 284 -5.05 39.39 -11.62
C SER A 284 -4.63 39.76 -13.07
N SER A 285 -4.31 38.78 -13.91
CA SER A 285 -4.06 38.99 -15.34
C SER A 285 -5.35 39.23 -16.15
N SER A 286 -6.46 38.58 -15.82
CA SER A 286 -7.76 38.84 -16.47
C SER A 286 -8.41 40.16 -16.05
N SER A 287 -8.12 40.67 -14.85
CA SER A 287 -8.54 42.01 -14.41
C SER A 287 -7.67 43.14 -14.96
N SER A 288 -6.44 42.86 -15.42
CA SER A 288 -5.60 43.84 -16.14
C SER A 288 -5.84 43.86 -17.66
N SER A 289 -6.54 42.86 -18.23
CA SER A 289 -6.98 42.84 -19.63
C SER A 289 -8.38 43.44 -19.84
N GLY A 290 -8.73 44.51 -19.11
CA GLY A 290 -9.91 45.31 -19.38
C GLY A 290 -9.69 46.28 -20.56
N PHE A 291 -10.45 46.07 -21.65
CA PHE A 291 -10.63 46.99 -22.78
C PHE A 291 -9.39 47.38 -23.61
N LYS A 292 -9.04 46.56 -24.61
CA LYS A 292 -8.54 47.07 -25.90
C LYS A 292 -9.56 46.73 -26.98
N VAL A 293 -10.46 47.67 -27.24
CA VAL A 293 -11.31 47.67 -28.44
C VAL A 293 -10.37 47.91 -29.63
N VAL A 294 -10.08 46.85 -30.38
CA VAL A 294 -9.40 46.94 -31.67
C VAL A 294 -10.47 47.30 -32.70
N THR A 295 -10.69 48.59 -32.93
CA THR A 295 -11.34 49.06 -34.17
C THR A 295 -10.29 49.05 -35.27
N GLN A 296 -10.20 47.95 -36.01
CA GLN A 296 -9.62 47.97 -37.37
C GLN A 296 -10.76 47.84 -38.37
N VAL A 297 -11.02 48.94 -39.07
CA VAL A 297 -11.90 49.00 -40.25
C VAL A 297 -11.15 48.34 -41.42
N PRO A 298 -11.75 47.42 -42.18
CA PRO A 298 -11.11 46.88 -43.38
C PRO A 298 -11.25 47.89 -44.53
N SER A 299 -10.13 48.36 -45.08
CA SER A 299 -10.11 49.07 -46.37
C SER A 299 -9.95 48.05 -47.50
N PRO A 300 -10.77 48.10 -48.56
CA PRO A 300 -10.61 47.24 -49.73
C PRO A 300 -9.59 47.82 -50.72
N ALA A 301 -9.18 46.99 -51.68
CA ALA A 301 -8.38 47.26 -52.88
C ALA A 301 -6.85 47.17 -52.74
N ASN A 302 -6.27 46.06 -53.20
CA ASN A 302 -5.90 45.95 -54.62
C ASN A 302 -5.52 44.50 -54.96
N GLU A 303 -6.26 43.94 -55.92
CA GLU A 303 -5.78 42.85 -56.76
C GLU A 303 -4.54 43.29 -57.55
N LEU A 304 -3.81 42.27 -58.01
CA LEU A 304 -2.87 42.21 -59.13
C LEU A 304 -1.37 42.27 -58.86
N SER A 305 -0.74 41.30 -59.53
CA SER A 305 0.68 41.03 -59.80
C SER A 305 1.49 40.33 -58.71
N GLN A 306 2.22 39.24 -58.97
CA GLN A 306 2.42 38.41 -60.17
C GLN A 306 3.21 37.17 -59.70
N LEU A 307 2.88 36.03 -60.33
CA LEU A 307 3.74 34.85 -60.61
C LEU A 307 4.44 34.13 -59.44
#